data_AF-A0A962JL12-F1
#
_entry.id   AF-A0A962JL12-F1
#
_cell.length_a   1.000
_cell.length_b   1.000
_cell.length_c   1.000
_cell.angle_alpha   90.00
_cell.angle_beta   90.00
_cell.angle_gamma   90.00
#
_symmetry.space_group_name_H-M   'P 1'
#
loop_
_entity.id
_entity.type
_entity.pdbx_description
1 polymer ?
#
loop_
_entity_poly.entity_id
_entity_poly.type
_entity_poly.pdbx_seq_one_letter_code
_entity_poly.pdbx_strand_id
1 'polypeptide(L)'
;SQALWTALQSLSEYPKKLGGCLDAISTTTDPDDIVRLTAYTVNTIANNSPFRYSFDDSIKQLKETLGDKIHPLTFAACVEWGKQTGEHIKAKALKSIVISDDAKARHIYTQVARLEDVLELKEGRVLIVRAAMGEGKTQKVGRGFRNMAERNEQRFAALTHRSALVEELCDRLKLTSYNKVQERLNEGANAKDVYSFFGS
;
A
#
# COMPACT_ATOMS: atom_id res chain seq x y z
N SER A 1 -23.97 3.54 -12.94
CA SER A 1 -23.40 3.55 -11.57
C SER A 1 -24.45 3.25 -10.48
N GLN A 2 -25.70 3.72 -10.60
CA GLN A 2 -26.73 3.55 -9.56
C GLN A 2 -27.05 2.10 -9.20
N ALA A 3 -27.18 1.20 -10.19
CA ALA A 3 -27.53 -0.22 -9.95
C ALA A 3 -26.48 -0.98 -9.11
N LEU A 4 -25.18 -0.69 -9.29
CA LEU A 4 -24.11 -1.31 -8.51
C LEU A 4 -24.08 -0.79 -7.07
N TRP A 5 -24.41 0.49 -6.87
CA TRP A 5 -24.57 1.08 -5.54
C TRP A 5 -25.76 0.48 -4.78
N THR A 6 -26.88 0.29 -5.47
CA THR A 6 -28.06 -0.39 -4.90
C THR A 6 -27.75 -1.84 -4.52
N ALA A 7 -27.00 -2.55 -5.36
CA ALA A 7 -26.53 -3.92 -5.08
C ALA A 7 -25.59 -4.00 -3.86
N LEU A 8 -24.77 -2.97 -3.63
CA LEU A 8 -23.86 -2.92 -2.48
C LEU A 8 -24.60 -2.73 -1.15
N GLN A 9 -25.74 -2.03 -1.16
CA GLN A 9 -26.52 -1.72 0.05
C GLN A 9 -27.42 -2.87 0.53
N SER A 10 -27.62 -3.91 -0.28
CA SER A 10 -28.57 -5.00 -0.01
C SER A 10 -27.95 -6.26 0.61
N LEU A 11 -26.64 -6.28 0.92
CA LEU A 11 -25.97 -7.44 1.52
C LEU A 11 -26.21 -7.49 3.04
N SER A 12 -26.63 -8.65 3.54
CA SER A 12 -26.91 -8.90 4.97
C SER A 12 -25.65 -9.10 5.82
N GLU A 13 -24.58 -9.63 5.23
CA GLU A 13 -23.26 -9.78 5.85
C GLU A 13 -22.14 -9.29 4.92
N TYR A 14 -21.21 -8.50 5.45
CA TYR A 14 -20.11 -7.88 4.71
C TYR A 14 -18.78 -8.59 5.04
N PRO A 15 -18.26 -9.48 4.18
CA PRO A 15 -16.94 -10.07 4.40
C PRO A 15 -15.87 -8.97 4.38
N LYS A 16 -15.00 -8.94 5.41
CA LYS A 16 -14.11 -7.79 5.68
C LYS A 16 -12.83 -7.75 4.83
N LYS A 17 -12.47 -8.84 4.13
CA LYS A 17 -11.19 -9.00 3.40
C LYS A 17 -11.41 -9.83 2.13
N LEU A 18 -10.53 -9.65 1.14
CA LEU A 18 -10.55 -10.39 -0.14
C LEU A 18 -10.77 -11.90 0.03
N GLY A 19 -10.00 -12.56 0.91
CA GLY A 19 -10.14 -14.01 1.15
C GLY A 19 -11.57 -14.42 1.53
N GLY A 20 -12.18 -13.73 2.49
CA GLY A 20 -13.57 -14.03 2.89
C GLY A 20 -14.61 -13.71 1.81
N CYS A 21 -14.31 -12.78 0.89
CA CYS A 21 -15.16 -12.53 -0.26
C CYS A 21 -15.08 -13.67 -1.28
N LEU A 22 -13.86 -14.18 -1.54
CA LEU A 22 -13.63 -15.32 -2.42
C LEU A 22 -14.28 -16.61 -1.87
N ASP A 23 -14.19 -16.83 -0.55
CA ASP A 23 -14.84 -17.95 0.12
C ASP A 23 -16.37 -17.90 -0.04
N ALA A 24 -16.98 -16.72 0.17
CA ALA A 24 -18.41 -16.52 -0.01
C ALA A 24 -18.87 -16.72 -1.46
N ILE A 25 -18.09 -16.24 -2.44
CA ILE A 25 -18.37 -16.46 -3.86
C ILE A 25 -18.28 -17.95 -4.23
N SER A 26 -17.36 -18.69 -3.60
CA SER A 26 -17.19 -20.11 -3.86
C SER A 26 -18.43 -20.92 -3.46
N THR A 27 -19.06 -20.56 -2.33
CA THR A 27 -20.24 -21.25 -1.78
C THR A 27 -21.58 -20.74 -2.33
N THR A 28 -21.62 -19.53 -2.89
CA THR A 28 -22.84 -18.94 -3.45
C THR A 28 -23.15 -19.51 -4.84
N THR A 29 -24.44 -19.81 -5.07
CA THR A 29 -24.97 -20.35 -6.34
C THR A 29 -26.04 -19.45 -6.95
N ASP A 30 -26.65 -18.56 -6.18
CA ASP A 30 -27.66 -17.63 -6.67
C ASP A 30 -27.03 -16.56 -7.58
N PRO A 31 -27.51 -16.39 -8.83
CA PRO A 31 -26.92 -15.47 -9.79
C PRO A 31 -26.94 -14.00 -9.35
N ASP A 32 -27.99 -13.55 -8.66
CA ASP A 32 -28.11 -12.16 -8.21
C ASP A 32 -27.12 -11.87 -7.08
N ASP A 33 -26.98 -12.80 -6.14
CA ASP A 33 -26.01 -12.70 -5.06
C ASP A 33 -24.57 -12.82 -5.57
N ILE A 34 -24.30 -13.61 -6.62
CA ILE A 34 -22.99 -13.63 -7.29
C ILE A 34 -22.63 -12.26 -7.85
N VAL A 35 -23.58 -11.57 -8.52
CA VAL A 35 -23.33 -10.23 -9.07
C VAL A 35 -23.08 -9.22 -7.96
N ARG A 36 -23.86 -9.27 -6.87
CA ARG A 36 -23.71 -8.40 -5.69
C ARG A 36 -22.36 -8.61 -5.00
N LEU A 37 -22.01 -9.86 -4.71
CA LEU A 37 -20.72 -10.21 -4.10
C LEU A 37 -19.56 -9.82 -4.99
N THR A 38 -19.69 -9.96 -6.31
CA THR A 38 -18.66 -9.51 -7.27
C THR A 38 -18.47 -8.00 -7.18
N ALA A 39 -19.54 -7.21 -7.24
CA ALA A 39 -19.47 -5.76 -7.11
C ALA A 39 -18.85 -5.35 -5.76
N TYR A 40 -19.28 -5.96 -4.67
CA TYR A 40 -18.72 -5.71 -3.34
C TYR A 40 -17.22 -6.06 -3.25
N THR A 41 -16.81 -7.19 -3.83
CA THR A 41 -15.41 -7.63 -3.83
C THR A 41 -14.54 -6.66 -4.63
N VAL A 42 -15.00 -6.24 -5.82
CA VAL A 42 -14.28 -5.26 -6.64
C VAL A 42 -14.16 -3.92 -5.91
N ASN A 43 -15.20 -3.46 -5.22
CA ASN A 43 -15.12 -2.26 -4.39
C ASN A 43 -14.10 -2.42 -3.26
N THR A 44 -14.06 -3.58 -2.61
CA THR A 44 -13.12 -3.89 -1.53
C THR A 44 -11.66 -3.87 -2.04
N ILE A 45 -11.43 -4.42 -3.24
CA ILE A 45 -10.14 -4.37 -3.95
C ILE A 45 -9.77 -2.92 -4.30
N ALA A 46 -10.71 -2.13 -4.85
CA ALA A 46 -10.49 -0.72 -5.19
C ALA A 46 -10.15 0.15 -3.95
N ASN A 47 -10.70 -0.21 -2.79
CA ASN A 47 -10.36 0.40 -1.50
C ASN A 47 -9.05 -0.12 -0.88
N ASN A 48 -8.29 -0.93 -1.63
CA ASN A 48 -6.97 -1.44 -1.26
C ASN A 48 -6.98 -2.42 -0.06
N SER A 49 -8.04 -3.22 0.06
CA SER A 49 -8.20 -4.22 1.12
C SER A 49 -8.08 -5.65 0.56
N PRO A 50 -6.94 -6.36 0.72
CA PRO A 50 -5.69 -5.99 1.40
C PRO A 50 -4.60 -5.44 0.45
N PHE A 51 -3.77 -4.54 0.98
CA PHE A 51 -2.57 -3.93 0.35
C PHE A 51 -1.49 -4.90 -0.17
N ARG A 52 -1.70 -6.22 -0.01
CA ARG A 52 -0.72 -7.26 -0.30
C ARG A 52 -0.64 -7.62 -1.80
N TYR A 53 -1.70 -7.36 -2.55
CA TYR A 53 -1.83 -7.70 -3.96
C TYR A 53 -2.13 -6.44 -4.78
N SER A 54 -1.66 -6.40 -6.02
CA SER A 54 -2.06 -5.33 -6.93
C SER A 54 -3.56 -5.43 -7.24
N PHE A 55 -4.15 -4.35 -7.76
CA PHE A 55 -5.54 -4.37 -8.23
C PHE A 55 -5.74 -5.48 -9.27
N ASP A 56 -4.84 -5.57 -10.25
CA ASP A 56 -4.92 -6.56 -11.33
C ASP A 56 -4.74 -8.00 -10.82
N ASP A 57 -3.82 -8.25 -9.89
CA ASP A 57 -3.65 -9.59 -9.29
C ASP A 57 -4.89 -10.02 -8.52
N SER A 58 -5.52 -9.10 -7.80
CA SER A 58 -6.74 -9.36 -7.03
C SER A 58 -7.94 -9.62 -7.93
N ILE A 59 -8.06 -8.87 -9.04
CA ILE A 59 -9.10 -9.08 -10.06
C ILE A 59 -8.89 -10.41 -10.77
N LYS A 60 -7.65 -10.82 -11.03
CA LYS A 60 -7.33 -12.13 -11.60
C LYS A 60 -7.79 -13.26 -10.68
N GLN A 61 -7.45 -13.21 -9.40
CA GLN A 61 -7.92 -14.18 -8.40
C GLN A 61 -9.45 -14.24 -8.34
N LEU A 62 -10.11 -13.07 -8.32
CA LEU A 62 -11.57 -13.00 -8.34
C LEU A 62 -12.17 -13.66 -9.60
N LYS A 63 -11.57 -13.44 -10.77
CA LYS A 63 -12.05 -14.07 -12.02
C LYS A 63 -11.88 -15.58 -11.99
N GLU A 64 -10.76 -16.08 -11.47
CA GLU A 64 -10.50 -17.51 -11.30
C GLU A 64 -11.52 -18.16 -10.35
N THR A 65 -11.87 -17.49 -9.23
CA THR A 65 -12.88 -17.98 -8.29
C THR A 65 -14.30 -17.94 -8.86
N LEU A 66 -14.64 -16.91 -9.63
CA LEU A 66 -15.97 -16.79 -10.24
C LEU A 66 -16.19 -17.79 -11.38
N GLY A 67 -15.15 -18.10 -12.17
CA GLY A 67 -15.28 -18.96 -13.35
C GLY A 67 -16.41 -18.49 -14.28
N ASP A 68 -17.35 -19.41 -14.56
CA ASP A 68 -18.53 -19.21 -15.41
C ASP A 68 -19.78 -18.74 -14.63
N LYS A 69 -19.68 -18.53 -13.31
CA LYS A 69 -20.80 -18.08 -12.46
C LYS A 69 -21.27 -16.66 -12.79
N ILE A 70 -20.48 -15.88 -13.53
CA ILE A 70 -20.82 -14.52 -13.93
C ILE A 70 -20.62 -14.32 -15.43
N HIS A 71 -21.57 -13.62 -16.05
CA HIS A 71 -21.46 -13.24 -17.45
C HIS A 71 -20.23 -12.31 -17.67
N PRO A 72 -19.41 -12.55 -18.71
CA PRO A 72 -18.18 -11.78 -18.95
C PRO A 72 -18.37 -10.26 -19.02
N LEU A 73 -19.46 -9.79 -19.64
CA LEU A 73 -19.74 -8.35 -19.73
C LEU A 73 -20.07 -7.73 -18.36
N THR A 74 -20.78 -8.47 -17.50
CA THR A 74 -21.11 -8.00 -16.15
C THR A 74 -19.85 -7.91 -15.31
N PHE A 75 -18.96 -8.90 -15.42
CA PHE A 75 -17.66 -8.85 -14.77
C PHE A 75 -16.82 -7.66 -15.24
N ALA A 76 -16.72 -7.44 -16.56
CA ALA A 76 -15.99 -6.31 -17.11
C ALA A 76 -16.54 -4.96 -16.63
N ALA A 77 -17.86 -4.81 -16.55
CA ALA A 77 -18.51 -3.61 -16.02
C ALA A 77 -18.17 -3.37 -14.53
N CYS A 78 -18.16 -4.42 -13.71
CA CYS A 78 -17.74 -4.33 -12.32
C CYS A 78 -16.27 -3.88 -12.20
N VAL A 79 -15.36 -4.47 -12.99
CA VAL A 79 -13.93 -4.12 -12.99
C VAL A 79 -13.71 -2.66 -13.37
N GLU A 80 -14.37 -2.18 -14.44
CA GLU A 80 -14.25 -0.80 -14.91
C GLU A 80 -14.75 0.19 -13.85
N TRP A 81 -15.89 -0.11 -13.23
CA TRP A 81 -16.39 0.66 -12.10
C TRP A 81 -15.42 0.67 -10.91
N GLY A 82 -14.76 -0.47 -10.62
CA GLY A 82 -13.73 -0.57 -9.60
C GLY A 82 -12.53 0.34 -9.86
N LYS A 83 -12.05 0.40 -11.12
CA LYS A 83 -10.96 1.29 -11.53
C LYS A 83 -11.32 2.76 -11.29
N GLN A 84 -12.50 3.18 -11.78
CA GLN A 84 -12.99 4.55 -11.58
C GLN A 84 -13.15 4.90 -10.10
N THR A 85 -13.61 3.96 -9.29
CA THR A 85 -13.72 4.13 -7.83
C THR A 85 -12.35 4.31 -7.19
N GLY A 86 -11.37 3.49 -7.58
CA GLY A 86 -9.99 3.62 -7.12
C GLY A 86 -9.36 4.97 -7.50
N GLU A 87 -9.57 5.43 -8.73
CA GLU A 87 -9.13 6.76 -9.20
C GLU A 87 -9.77 7.88 -8.40
N HIS A 88 -11.07 7.80 -8.13
CA HIS A 88 -11.78 8.78 -7.32
C HIS A 88 -11.25 8.85 -5.88
N ILE A 89 -11.05 7.69 -5.25
CA ILE A 89 -10.45 7.59 -3.91
C ILE A 89 -9.05 8.20 -3.90
N LYS A 90 -8.23 7.88 -4.92
CA LYS A 90 -6.89 8.44 -5.08
C LYS A 90 -6.94 9.96 -5.22
N ALA A 91 -7.79 10.49 -6.10
CA ALA A 91 -7.96 11.93 -6.29
C ALA A 91 -8.40 12.64 -5.00
N LYS A 92 -9.33 12.05 -4.24
CA LYS A 92 -9.76 12.56 -2.94
C LYS A 92 -8.61 12.54 -1.91
N ALA A 93 -7.83 11.47 -1.87
CA ALA A 93 -6.67 11.37 -0.98
C ALA A 93 -5.60 12.42 -1.31
N LEU A 94 -5.33 12.66 -2.61
CA LEU A 94 -4.38 13.68 -3.07
C LEU A 94 -4.78 15.10 -2.63
N LYS A 95 -6.08 15.42 -2.57
CA LYS A 95 -6.55 16.72 -2.07
C LYS A 95 -6.17 17.00 -0.61
N SER A 96 -5.86 15.98 0.19
CA SER A 96 -5.41 16.14 1.59
C SER A 96 -3.89 16.35 1.74
N ILE A 97 -3.14 16.23 0.64
CA ILE A 97 -1.69 16.45 0.59
C ILE A 97 -1.44 17.90 0.20
N VAL A 98 -1.76 18.81 1.10
CA VAL A 98 -1.53 20.25 0.90
C VAL A 98 -0.37 20.70 1.77
N ILE A 99 0.63 21.33 1.15
CA ILE A 99 1.67 22.10 1.82
C ILE A 99 1.29 23.57 1.68
N SER A 100 1.28 24.32 2.79
CA SER A 100 0.89 25.73 2.79
C SER A 100 1.83 26.56 1.91
N ASP A 101 1.32 27.63 1.29
CA ASP A 101 2.13 28.49 0.44
C ASP A 101 3.23 29.22 1.22
N ASP A 102 2.96 29.55 2.48
CA ASP A 102 3.96 30.07 3.44
C ASP A 102 5.13 29.07 3.64
N ALA A 103 4.86 27.77 3.75
CA ALA A 103 5.93 26.77 3.82
C ALA A 103 6.69 26.64 2.50
N LYS A 104 6.01 26.72 1.35
CA LYS A 104 6.67 26.72 0.03
C LYS A 104 7.56 27.94 -0.19
N ALA A 105 7.20 29.09 0.37
CA ALA A 105 8.00 30.31 0.27
C ALA A 105 9.28 30.24 1.12
N ARG A 106 9.28 29.47 2.21
CA ARG A 106 10.44 29.32 3.13
C ARG A 106 11.35 28.13 2.84
N HIS A 107 10.92 27.20 2.00
CA HIS A 107 11.64 25.94 1.74
C HIS A 107 11.72 25.66 0.25
N ILE A 108 12.72 24.87 -0.16
CA ILE A 108 12.79 24.34 -1.53
C ILE A 108 11.62 23.37 -1.71
N TYR A 109 10.64 23.77 -2.50
CA TYR A 109 9.48 22.96 -2.82
C TYR A 109 9.62 22.35 -4.21
N THR A 110 9.60 21.02 -4.26
CA THR A 110 9.64 20.27 -5.52
C THR A 110 8.48 19.29 -5.57
N GLN A 111 7.65 19.39 -6.60
CA GLN A 111 6.65 18.37 -6.92
C GLN A 111 7.28 17.34 -7.86
N VAL A 112 7.24 16.06 -7.46
CA VAL A 112 7.76 14.95 -8.26
C VAL A 112 6.63 14.19 -8.93
N ALA A 113 6.89 13.67 -10.13
CA ALA A 113 5.92 12.85 -10.88
C ALA A 113 5.84 11.43 -10.28
N ARG A 114 6.98 10.86 -9.90
CA ARG A 114 7.07 9.58 -9.19
C ARG A 114 7.77 9.77 -7.86
N LEU A 115 7.36 8.98 -6.88
CA LEU A 115 7.92 9.07 -5.53
C LEU A 115 9.43 8.73 -5.47
N GLU A 116 9.91 7.92 -6.41
CA GLU A 116 11.32 7.51 -6.51
C GLU A 116 12.24 8.65 -6.99
N ASP A 117 11.69 9.63 -7.73
CA ASP A 117 12.45 10.77 -8.24
C ASP A 117 13.01 11.64 -7.10
N VAL A 118 12.48 11.49 -5.88
CA VAL A 118 13.01 12.14 -4.66
C VAL A 118 14.47 11.77 -4.39
N LEU A 119 14.90 10.56 -4.77
CA LEU A 119 16.27 10.08 -4.55
C LEU A 119 17.31 10.82 -5.40
N GLU A 120 16.88 11.49 -6.46
CA GLU A 120 17.73 12.24 -7.38
C GLU A 120 17.88 13.72 -6.96
N LEU A 121 17.10 14.17 -5.96
CA LEU A 121 17.16 15.53 -5.45
C LEU A 121 18.45 15.73 -4.65
N LYS A 122 19.39 16.50 -5.22
CA LYS A 122 20.69 16.82 -4.61
C LYS A 122 20.65 18.05 -3.70
N GLU A 123 19.59 18.84 -3.82
CA GLU A 123 19.44 20.11 -3.12
C GLU A 123 18.65 19.90 -1.82
N GLY A 124 19.37 19.60 -0.73
CA GLY A 124 18.78 19.52 0.60
C GLY A 124 19.48 18.53 1.51
N ARG A 125 19.87 18.97 2.71
CA ARG A 125 20.34 18.08 3.78
C ARG A 125 19.19 17.42 4.54
N VAL A 126 17.99 18.02 4.49
CA VAL A 126 16.78 17.55 5.16
C VAL A 126 15.64 17.58 4.14
N LEU A 127 14.95 16.45 3.98
CA LEU A 127 13.86 16.29 3.03
C LEU A 127 12.58 15.93 3.77
N ILE A 128 11.50 16.66 3.49
CA ILE A 128 10.16 16.31 3.95
C ILE A 128 9.37 15.75 2.77
N VAL A 129 9.09 14.46 2.81
CA VAL A 129 8.36 13.76 1.74
C VAL A 129 6.90 13.58 2.15
N ARG A 130 5.99 14.28 1.46
CA ARG A 130 4.55 14.13 1.68
C ARG A 130 3.93 13.38 0.51
N ALA A 131 3.38 12.20 0.79
CA ALA A 131 2.71 11.35 -0.20
C ALA A 131 1.50 10.64 0.40
N ALA A 132 0.56 10.21 -0.44
CA ALA A 132 -0.67 9.55 -0.01
C ALA A 132 -0.38 8.23 0.74
N MET A 133 -1.35 7.76 1.52
CA MET A 133 -1.28 6.41 2.07
C MET A 133 -1.27 5.39 0.92
N GLY A 134 -0.48 4.32 1.07
CA GLY A 134 -0.40 3.25 0.07
C GLY A 134 0.50 3.50 -1.15
N GLU A 135 1.05 4.71 -1.34
CA GLU A 135 1.99 5.00 -2.46
C GLU A 135 3.38 4.34 -2.30
N GLY A 136 3.58 3.55 -1.24
CA GLY A 136 4.82 2.84 -1.00
C GLY A 136 5.95 3.69 -0.42
N LYS A 137 5.65 4.75 0.34
CA LYS A 137 6.66 5.64 0.98
C LYS A 137 7.85 4.89 1.57
N THR A 138 7.60 3.95 2.47
CA THR A 138 8.64 3.15 3.11
C THR A 138 9.44 2.34 2.09
N GLN A 139 8.76 1.67 1.16
CA GLN A 139 9.38 0.74 0.21
C GLN A 139 10.14 1.44 -0.92
N LYS A 140 9.64 2.55 -1.46
CA LYS A 140 10.25 3.26 -2.59
C LYS A 140 11.30 4.25 -2.11
N VAL A 141 10.96 5.07 -1.12
CA VAL A 141 11.84 6.15 -0.64
C VAL A 141 12.77 5.63 0.45
N GLY A 142 12.21 5.03 1.50
CA GLY A 142 13.01 4.55 2.64
C GLY A 142 14.05 3.52 2.22
N ARG A 143 13.64 2.51 1.43
CA ARG A 143 14.57 1.49 0.91
C ARG A 143 15.56 2.09 -0.09
N GLY A 144 15.11 3.07 -0.89
CA GLY A 144 15.95 3.81 -1.81
C GLY A 144 17.11 4.50 -1.10
N PHE A 145 16.83 5.32 -0.08
CA PHE A 145 17.87 5.96 0.73
C PHE A 145 18.75 4.97 1.48
N ARG A 146 18.18 3.89 2.01
CA ARG A 146 18.97 2.81 2.62
C ARG A 146 19.98 2.22 1.63
N ASN A 147 19.55 1.93 0.41
CA ASN A 147 20.41 1.36 -0.63
C ASN A 147 21.48 2.37 -1.10
N MET A 148 21.16 3.66 -1.16
CA MET A 148 22.13 4.72 -1.44
C MET A 148 23.20 4.80 -0.34
N ALA A 149 22.79 4.75 0.93
CA ALA A 149 23.72 4.73 2.06
C ALA A 149 24.66 3.53 1.99
N GLU A 150 24.13 2.33 1.68
CA GLU A 150 24.95 1.12 1.48
C GLU A 150 25.98 1.27 0.36
N ARG A 151 25.57 1.80 -0.80
CA ARG A 151 26.49 2.04 -1.94
C ARG A 151 27.56 3.07 -1.64
N ASN A 152 27.26 4.03 -0.76
CA ASN A 152 28.17 5.11 -0.38
C ASN A 152 28.97 4.79 0.90
N GLU A 153 28.89 3.57 1.42
CA GLU A 153 29.54 3.14 2.67
C GLU A 153 29.13 4.00 3.89
N GLN A 154 27.88 4.48 3.89
CA GLN A 154 27.29 5.30 4.94
C GLN A 154 26.39 4.47 5.85
N ARG A 155 26.20 4.97 7.07
CA ARG A 155 25.23 4.41 8.03
C ARG A 155 23.83 4.91 7.70
N PHE A 156 22.83 4.08 8.00
CA PHE A 156 21.43 4.41 7.82
C PHE A 156 20.61 4.01 9.03
N ALA A 157 19.77 4.92 9.49
CA ALA A 157 18.82 4.68 10.57
C ALA A 157 17.40 5.05 10.12
N ALA A 158 16.42 4.23 10.47
CA ALA A 158 15.01 4.53 10.29
C ALA A 158 14.30 4.53 11.65
N LEU A 159 13.51 5.57 11.90
CA LEU A 159 12.76 5.73 13.14
C LEU A 159 11.27 5.78 12.84
N THR A 160 10.47 5.08 13.63
CA THR A 160 9.01 5.16 13.62
C THR A 160 8.47 5.63 14.95
N HIS A 161 7.34 6.32 14.89
CA HIS A 161 6.63 6.84 16.06
C HIS A 161 5.90 5.77 16.89
N ARG A 162 5.81 4.52 16.40
CA ARG A 162 5.13 3.40 17.10
C ARG A 162 5.99 2.15 17.11
N SER A 163 6.21 1.60 18.31
CA SER A 163 6.95 0.36 18.53
C SER A 163 6.38 -0.84 17.74
N ALA A 164 5.05 -0.92 17.62
CA ALA A 164 4.39 -1.99 16.86
C ALA A 164 4.72 -1.99 15.36
N LEU A 165 5.25 -0.89 14.81
CA LEU A 165 5.61 -0.76 13.40
C LEU A 165 7.10 -1.03 13.15
N VAL A 166 7.91 -1.23 14.19
CA VAL A 166 9.37 -1.34 14.08
C VAL A 166 9.78 -2.57 13.29
N GLU A 167 9.20 -3.73 13.60
CA GLU A 167 9.54 -4.97 12.89
C GLU A 167 9.15 -4.89 11.40
N GLU A 168 7.93 -4.40 11.08
CA GLU A 168 7.52 -4.21 9.69
C GLU A 168 8.41 -3.22 8.94
N LEU A 169 8.81 -2.13 9.59
CA LEU A 169 9.75 -1.15 9.05
C LEU A 169 11.11 -1.79 8.77
N CYS A 170 11.65 -2.53 9.73
CA CYS A 170 12.94 -3.20 9.62
C CYS A 170 12.92 -4.25 8.50
N ASP A 171 11.85 -5.04 8.40
CA ASP A 171 11.70 -6.05 7.36
C ASP A 171 11.67 -5.41 5.96
N ARG A 172 10.84 -4.37 5.78
CA ARG A 172 10.75 -3.65 4.49
C ARG A 172 12.05 -3.00 4.09
N LEU A 173 12.77 -2.45 5.05
CA LEU A 173 14.02 -1.72 4.83
C LEU A 173 15.28 -2.59 4.97
N LYS A 174 15.14 -3.89 5.27
CA LYS A 174 16.20 -4.83 5.68
C LYS A 174 17.20 -4.19 6.64
N LEU A 175 16.70 -3.80 7.81
CA LEU A 175 17.47 -3.21 8.91
C LEU A 175 17.54 -4.18 10.08
N THR A 176 18.51 -3.98 10.97
CA THR A 176 18.53 -4.62 12.27
C THR A 176 17.57 -3.89 13.20
N SER A 177 16.56 -4.60 13.71
CA SER A 177 15.64 -4.08 14.74
C SER A 177 16.38 -3.89 16.06
N TYR A 178 16.11 -2.78 16.75
CA TYR A 178 16.65 -2.48 18.08
C TYR A 178 16.48 -3.65 19.06
N ASN A 179 15.33 -4.32 19.02
CA ASN A 179 15.04 -5.43 19.93
C ASN A 179 15.96 -6.64 19.72
N LYS A 180 16.58 -6.78 18.53
CA LYS A 180 17.45 -7.91 18.15
C LYS A 180 18.94 -7.56 18.20
N VAL A 181 19.28 -6.31 18.53
CA VAL A 181 20.67 -5.85 18.59
C VAL A 181 21.46 -6.65 19.62
N GLN A 182 20.93 -6.82 20.83
CA GLN A 182 21.63 -7.53 21.90
C GLN A 182 21.85 -9.01 21.57
N GLU A 183 20.84 -9.66 20.99
CA GLU A 183 20.92 -11.05 20.53
C GLU A 183 22.05 -11.22 19.50
N ARG A 184 22.10 -10.37 18.47
CA ARG A 184 23.15 -10.43 17.44
C ARG A 184 24.55 -10.18 17.97
N LEU A 185 24.69 -9.26 18.93
CA LEU A 185 25.98 -9.02 19.58
C LEU A 185 26.43 -10.25 20.38
N ASN A 186 25.50 -10.93 21.04
CA ASN A 186 25.79 -12.16 21.78
C ASN A 186 26.16 -13.34 20.85
N GLU A 187 25.62 -13.36 19.62
CA GLU A 187 25.98 -14.32 18.56
C GLU A 187 27.36 -14.04 17.91
N GLY A 188 28.06 -12.99 18.35
CA GLY A 188 29.39 -12.64 17.85
C GLY A 188 29.40 -11.72 16.62
N ALA A 189 28.26 -11.12 16.25
CA ALA A 189 28.22 -10.13 15.19
C ALA A 189 29.03 -8.88 15.57
N ASN A 190 29.74 -8.31 14.59
CA ASN A 190 30.49 -7.07 14.82
C ASN A 190 29.52 -5.91 15.08
N ALA A 191 29.73 -5.17 16.16
CA ALA A 191 28.91 -4.00 16.51
C ALA A 191 28.82 -2.98 15.37
N LYS A 192 29.89 -2.77 14.60
CA LYS A 192 29.88 -1.88 13.44
C LYS A 192 28.83 -2.34 12.42
N ASP A 193 28.71 -3.63 12.17
CA ASP A 193 27.77 -4.18 11.18
C ASP A 193 26.34 -4.14 11.71
N VAL A 194 26.14 -4.43 12.99
CA VAL A 194 24.85 -4.37 13.68
C VAL A 194 24.26 -2.95 13.65
N TYR A 195 25.08 -1.93 13.93
CA TYR A 195 24.64 -0.53 14.01
C TYR A 195 24.74 0.25 12.69
N SER A 196 25.25 -0.34 11.60
CA SER A 196 25.34 0.36 10.32
C SER A 196 23.99 0.56 9.64
N PHE A 197 23.04 -0.37 9.86
CA PHE A 197 21.70 -0.34 9.28
C PHE A 197 20.66 -0.68 10.35
N PHE A 198 20.04 0.35 10.92
CA PHE A 198 19.30 0.24 12.17
C PHE A 198 17.86 0.75 12.07
N GLY A 199 16.92 0.06 12.72
CA GLY A 199 15.53 0.49 12.83
C GLY A 199 15.02 0.50 14.27
N SER A 200 14.26 1.55 14.63
CA SER A 200 13.60 1.73 15.94
C SER A 200 12.26 2.45 15.85
#